data_AF-A0A0E0BHS7-F1
#
_entry.id   AF-A0A0E0BHS7-F1
#
_cell.length_a   1.000
_cell.length_b   1.000
_cell.length_c   1.000
_cell.angle_alpha   90.00
_cell.angle_beta   90.00
_cell.angle_gamma   90.00
#
_symmetry.space_group_name_H-M   'P 1'
#
loop_
_entity.id
_entity.type
_entity.pdbx_description
1 polymer ?
#
loop_
_entity_poly.entity_id
_entity_poly.type
_entity_poly.pdbx_seq_one_letter_code
_entity_poly.pdbx_strand_id
1 'polypeptide(L)'
;MICCWIENPNSYAFRQHLPRIHDFLWLAEDGMKSKVYGGCQCWETALIVQAYCSSGLTKEFAATLRKAHDFIKNSQVTKNCPSYSSFYRERSKGSWTLTNGENGWPIADTTAECLKFMQVQTMHAH
;
A
#
# COMPACT_ATOMS: atom_id res chain seq x y z
N MET A 1 -7.75 18.42 -3.49
CA MET A 1 -6.82 19.58 -3.50
C MET A 1 -7.45 20.79 -4.17
N ILE A 2 -7.51 20.87 -5.51
CA ILE A 2 -7.98 22.09 -6.21
C ILE A 2 -9.40 22.50 -5.80
N CYS A 3 -10.38 21.59 -5.73
CA CYS A 3 -11.73 21.93 -5.28
C CYS A 3 -11.73 22.57 -3.87
N CYS A 4 -11.03 21.96 -2.92
CA CYS A 4 -10.89 22.47 -1.55
C CYS A 4 -10.18 23.83 -1.46
N TRP A 5 -9.35 24.18 -2.46
CA TRP A 5 -8.74 25.50 -2.60
C TRP A 5 -9.71 26.53 -3.16
N ILE A 6 -10.50 26.17 -4.19
CA ILE A 6 -11.57 27.02 -4.75
C ILE A 6 -12.63 27.31 -3.68
N GLU A 7 -13.01 26.31 -2.88
CA GLU A 7 -13.93 26.45 -1.75
C GLU A 7 -13.39 27.40 -0.68
N ASN A 8 -12.15 27.18 -0.21
CA ASN A 8 -11.48 28.06 0.76
C ASN A 8 -9.96 27.77 0.82
N PRO A 9 -9.09 28.67 0.31
CA PRO A 9 -7.63 28.51 0.35
C PRO A 9 -7.03 28.35 1.74
N ASN A 10 -7.71 28.81 2.78
CA ASN A 10 -7.28 28.71 4.19
C ASN A 10 -7.90 27.52 4.92
N SER A 11 -8.67 26.66 4.25
CA SER A 11 -9.33 25.50 4.87
C SER A 11 -8.34 24.52 5.52
N TYR A 12 -8.82 23.77 6.51
CA TYR A 12 -8.06 22.64 7.05
C TYR A 12 -7.84 21.55 5.99
N ALA A 13 -8.88 21.24 5.20
CA ALA A 13 -8.82 20.22 4.14
C ALA A 13 -7.78 20.53 3.05
N PHE A 14 -7.68 21.79 2.57
CA PHE A 14 -6.63 22.17 1.64
C PHE A 14 -5.23 22.03 2.27
N ARG A 15 -5.05 22.47 3.52
CA ARG A 15 -3.77 22.34 4.24
C ARG A 15 -3.34 20.87 4.45
N GLN A 16 -4.28 19.92 4.57
CA GLN A 16 -3.95 18.48 4.61
C GLN A 16 -3.54 17.91 3.24
N HIS A 17 -3.92 18.53 2.13
CA HIS A 17 -3.47 18.10 0.79
C HIS A 17 -2.02 18.50 0.46
N LEU A 18 -1.56 19.65 0.95
CA LEU A 18 -0.23 20.19 0.62
C LEU A 18 0.95 19.23 0.89
N PRO A 19 1.12 18.63 2.09
CA PRO A 19 2.23 17.69 2.32
C PRO A 19 2.12 16.44 1.45
N ARG A 20 0.89 16.02 1.12
CA ARG A 20 0.59 14.84 0.31
C ARG A 20 0.90 15.00 -1.18
N ILE A 21 1.37 16.17 -1.62
CA ILE A 21 1.95 16.33 -2.97
C ILE A 21 3.23 15.49 -3.09
N HIS A 22 4.06 15.46 -2.04
CA HIS A 22 5.32 14.73 -2.04
C HIS A 22 5.13 13.21 -2.15
N ASP A 23 4.03 12.66 -1.62
CA ASP A 23 3.66 11.25 -1.75
C ASP A 23 3.55 10.78 -3.20
N PHE A 24 3.29 11.68 -4.15
CA PHE A 24 3.21 11.38 -5.59
C PHE A 24 4.50 11.68 -6.36
N LEU A 25 5.47 12.38 -5.78
CA LEU A 25 6.74 12.68 -6.44
C LEU A 25 7.73 11.52 -6.31
N TRP A 26 8.59 11.37 -7.32
CA TRP A 26 9.68 10.41 -7.36
C TRP A 26 10.87 11.01 -8.09
N LEU A 27 12.09 10.78 -7.61
CA LEU A 27 13.32 11.19 -8.28
C LEU A 27 13.94 9.97 -8.97
N ALA A 28 13.98 10.01 -10.30
CA ALA A 28 14.61 9.02 -11.16
C ALA A 28 15.92 9.56 -11.76
N GLU A 29 16.64 8.71 -12.49
CA GLU A 29 17.89 8.99 -13.19
C GLU A 29 17.80 10.13 -14.23
N ASP A 30 16.61 10.39 -14.77
CA ASP A 30 16.28 11.48 -15.70
C ASP A 30 15.54 12.65 -15.03
N GLY A 31 15.44 12.66 -13.69
CA GLY A 31 14.88 13.76 -12.90
C GLY A 31 13.57 13.42 -12.18
N MET A 32 12.84 14.47 -11.79
CA MET A 32 11.64 14.33 -10.94
C MET A 32 10.39 14.03 -11.77
N LYS A 33 9.73 12.91 -11.45
CA LYS A 33 8.51 12.41 -12.08
C LYS A 33 7.34 12.42 -11.09
N SER A 34 6.11 12.48 -11.61
CA SER A 34 4.91 12.12 -10.85
C SER A 34 4.61 10.64 -11.04
N LYS A 35 4.40 9.93 -9.93
CA LYS A 35 3.82 8.58 -9.91
C LYS A 35 2.32 8.67 -10.20
N VAL A 36 1.77 7.61 -10.78
CA VAL A 36 0.32 7.46 -11.05
C VAL A 36 -0.48 7.24 -9.75
N TYR A 37 0.18 6.75 -8.71
CA TYR A 37 -0.37 6.47 -7.38
C TYR A 37 0.70 6.74 -6.31
N GLY A 38 0.41 6.55 -5.02
CA GLY A 38 1.43 6.73 -3.95
C GLY A 38 2.65 5.79 -4.07
N GLY A 39 2.53 4.75 -4.89
CA GLY A 39 3.51 3.69 -5.14
C GLY A 39 2.80 2.35 -5.33
N CYS A 40 3.57 1.27 -5.36
CA CYS A 40 3.10 -0.11 -5.50
C CYS A 40 3.70 -1.03 -4.40
N GLN A 41 3.99 -0.46 -3.23
CA GLN A 41 4.80 -1.07 -2.19
C GLN A 41 4.27 -2.43 -1.70
N CYS A 42 2.96 -2.58 -1.44
CA CYS A 42 2.36 -3.87 -1.08
C CYS A 42 2.41 -4.88 -2.23
N TRP A 43 2.08 -4.44 -3.44
CA TRP A 43 2.03 -5.29 -4.64
C TRP A 43 3.40 -5.87 -4.96
N GLU A 44 4.42 -5.02 -5.05
CA GLU A 44 5.80 -5.42 -5.32
C GLU A 44 6.37 -6.28 -4.19
N THR A 45 6.16 -5.90 -2.92
CA THR A 45 6.67 -6.69 -1.78
C THR A 45 6.07 -8.09 -1.74
N ALA A 46 4.77 -8.23 -2.01
CA ALA A 46 4.09 -9.53 -2.04
C ALA A 46 4.61 -10.43 -3.18
N LEU A 47 4.87 -9.88 -4.36
CA LEU A 47 5.40 -10.62 -5.51
C LEU A 47 6.89 -10.96 -5.36
N ILE A 48 7.72 -10.01 -4.91
CA ILE A 48 9.17 -10.19 -4.69
C ILE A 48 9.44 -11.31 -3.68
N VAL A 49 8.69 -11.35 -2.57
CA VAL A 49 8.87 -12.40 -1.57
C VAL A 49 8.36 -13.76 -2.05
N GLN A 50 7.31 -13.81 -2.86
CA GLN A 50 6.93 -15.06 -3.52
C GLN A 50 8.03 -15.57 -4.46
N ALA A 51 8.71 -14.68 -5.20
CA ALA A 51 9.88 -15.04 -6.01
C ALA A 51 11.05 -15.55 -5.14
N TYR A 52 11.32 -14.97 -3.97
CA TYR A 52 12.32 -15.49 -3.02
C TYR A 52 11.93 -16.87 -2.44
N CYS A 53 10.63 -17.12 -2.21
CA CYS A 53 10.14 -18.43 -1.78
C CYS A 53 10.27 -19.48 -2.90
N SER A 54 9.86 -19.16 -4.13
CA SER A 54 9.97 -20.07 -5.28
C SER A 54 11.42 -20.34 -5.75
N SER A 55 12.36 -19.43 -5.48
CA SER A 55 13.79 -19.61 -5.80
C SER A 55 14.61 -20.29 -4.69
N GLY A 56 14.00 -20.57 -3.54
CA GLY A 56 14.69 -21.22 -2.41
C GLY A 56 15.63 -20.30 -1.60
N LEU A 57 15.71 -19.02 -1.95
CA LEU A 57 16.62 -18.03 -1.33
C LEU A 57 16.15 -17.53 0.05
N THR A 58 15.14 -18.17 0.65
CA THR A 58 14.50 -17.73 1.91
C THR A 58 15.44 -17.71 3.10
N LYS A 59 16.41 -18.63 3.15
CA LYS A 59 17.41 -18.70 4.24
C LYS A 59 18.42 -17.56 4.16
N GLU A 60 18.81 -17.17 2.95
CA GLU A 60 19.74 -16.07 2.69
C GLU A 60 19.10 -14.71 3.05
N PHE A 61 17.90 -14.46 2.55
CA PHE A 61 17.19 -13.20 2.76
C PHE A 61 16.28 -13.16 4.01
N ALA A 62 16.45 -14.10 4.96
CA ALA A 62 15.55 -14.28 6.11
C ALA A 62 15.31 -12.99 6.94
N ALA A 63 16.32 -12.12 7.06
CA ALA A 63 16.18 -10.82 7.74
C ALA A 63 15.34 -9.81 6.94
N THR A 64 15.43 -9.83 5.61
CA THR A 64 14.62 -9.02 4.69
C THR A 64 13.18 -9.55 4.66
N LEU A 65 12.99 -10.86 4.64
CA LEU A 65 11.66 -11.49 4.66
C LEU A 65 10.85 -11.13 5.91
N ARG A 66 11.48 -11.10 7.10
CA ARG A 66 10.82 -10.61 8.33
C ARG A 66 10.36 -9.15 8.21
N LYS A 67 11.20 -8.26 7.67
CA LYS A 67 10.82 -6.85 7.42
C LYS A 67 9.67 -6.73 6.41
N ALA A 68 9.68 -7.54 5.35
CA ALA A 68 8.58 -7.60 4.39
C ALA A 68 7.28 -8.09 5.04
N HIS A 69 7.35 -9.12 5.90
CA HIS A 69 6.20 -9.62 6.65
C HIS A 69 5.59 -8.54 7.54
N ASP A 70 6.42 -7.84 8.31
CA ASP A 70 5.94 -6.78 9.21
C ASP A 70 5.38 -5.59 8.42
N PHE A 71 5.96 -5.26 7.27
CA PHE A 71 5.42 -4.24 6.35
C PHE A 71 4.03 -4.63 5.80
N ILE A 72 3.88 -5.84 5.24
CA ILE A 72 2.59 -6.30 4.69
C ILE A 72 1.54 -6.39 5.80
N LYS A 73 1.89 -6.97 6.96
CA LYS A 73 1.01 -7.07 8.12
C LYS A 73 0.51 -5.69 8.60
N ASN A 74 1.41 -4.71 8.71
CA ASN A 74 1.05 -3.36 9.15
C ASN A 74 0.31 -2.54 8.08
N SER A 75 0.42 -2.93 6.80
CA SER A 75 -0.28 -2.29 5.67
C SER A 75 -1.71 -2.82 5.45
N GLN A 76 -2.19 -3.78 6.24
CA GLN A 76 -3.56 -4.29 6.11
C GLN A 76 -4.58 -3.24 6.56
N VAL A 77 -5.65 -3.06 5.79
CA VAL A 77 -6.71 -2.08 6.10
C VAL A 77 -7.57 -2.60 7.27
N THR A 78 -7.34 -2.08 8.47
CA THR A 78 -7.97 -2.57 9.71
C THR A 78 -9.43 -2.14 9.92
N LYS A 79 -9.91 -1.13 9.17
CA LYS A 79 -11.24 -0.53 9.31
C LYS A 79 -11.83 -0.12 7.95
N ASN A 80 -13.15 -0.23 7.82
CA ASN A 80 -13.87 0.35 6.68
C ASN A 80 -13.86 1.89 6.79
N CYS A 81 -14.07 2.58 5.67
CA CYS A 81 -14.45 3.99 5.69
C CYS A 81 -15.86 4.14 6.32
N PRO A 82 -16.13 5.16 7.16
CA PRO A 82 -17.48 5.48 7.60
C PRO A 82 -18.40 5.74 6.39
N SER A 83 -19.62 5.20 6.43
CA SER A 83 -20.63 5.33 5.35
C SER A 83 -20.12 4.96 3.94
N TYR A 84 -19.16 4.03 3.84
CA TYR A 84 -18.50 3.64 2.58
C TYR A 84 -19.46 3.33 1.42
N SER A 85 -20.58 2.66 1.70
CA SER A 85 -21.63 2.34 0.71
C SER A 85 -22.34 3.57 0.16
N SER A 86 -22.59 4.60 0.98
CA SER A 86 -23.16 5.89 0.56
C SER A 86 -22.23 6.68 -0.37
N PHE A 87 -20.95 6.32 -0.44
CA PHE A 87 -19.95 6.88 -1.34
C PHE A 87 -19.55 5.91 -2.47
N TYR A 88 -20.36 4.88 -2.73
CA TYR A 88 -20.14 3.86 -3.77
C TYR A 88 -18.79 3.11 -3.65
N ARG A 89 -18.28 2.93 -2.43
CA ARG A 89 -17.03 2.22 -2.15
C ARG A 89 -17.30 0.78 -1.74
N GLU A 90 -16.37 -0.12 -2.05
CA GLU A 90 -16.37 -1.50 -1.55
C GLU A 90 -15.89 -1.57 -0.08
N ARG A 91 -16.25 -2.65 0.62
CA ARG A 91 -15.81 -2.96 1.99
C ARG A 91 -14.31 -3.25 2.03
N SER A 92 -13.55 -2.41 2.72
CA SER A 92 -12.08 -2.47 2.76
C SER A 92 -11.48 -3.16 3.99
N LYS A 93 -12.23 -3.41 5.07
CA LYS A 93 -11.66 -4.07 6.26
C LYS A 93 -11.14 -5.48 5.92
N GLY A 94 -9.86 -5.70 6.17
CA GLY A 94 -9.13 -6.94 5.91
C GLY A 94 -8.39 -6.97 4.56
N SER A 95 -8.58 -5.95 3.70
CA SER A 95 -7.93 -5.87 2.39
C SER A 95 -6.52 -5.31 2.45
N TRP A 96 -5.84 -5.31 1.30
CA TRP A 96 -4.66 -4.50 1.04
C TRP A 96 -4.90 -3.47 -0.07
N THR A 97 -4.17 -2.37 0.02
CA THR A 97 -4.07 -1.31 -1.00
C THR A 97 -2.82 -1.57 -1.85
N LEU A 98 -2.72 -1.07 -3.09
CA LEU A 98 -1.46 -1.12 -3.88
C LEU A 98 -0.23 -0.62 -3.09
N THR A 99 -0.46 0.36 -2.20
CA THR A 99 0.53 1.15 -1.46
C THR A 99 0.93 0.58 -0.10
N ASN A 100 0.54 1.23 1.01
CA ASN A 100 0.98 0.99 2.39
C ASN A 100 -0.19 0.97 3.39
N GLY A 101 -1.44 0.82 2.92
CA GLY A 101 -2.65 0.85 3.74
C GLY A 101 -3.28 2.23 3.93
N GLU A 102 -2.52 3.34 3.92
CA GLU A 102 -2.99 4.66 4.40
C GLU A 102 -4.23 5.20 3.68
N ASN A 103 -4.33 5.03 2.36
CA ASN A 103 -5.48 5.53 1.58
C ASN A 103 -6.74 4.66 1.72
N GLY A 104 -6.63 3.44 2.27
CA GLY A 104 -7.76 2.55 2.53
C GLY A 104 -8.56 2.06 1.31
N TRP A 105 -8.04 2.20 0.08
CA TRP A 105 -8.70 1.68 -1.12
C TRP A 105 -8.31 0.21 -1.35
N PRO A 106 -9.27 -0.73 -1.30
CA PRO A 106 -9.00 -2.14 -1.57
C PRO A 106 -8.69 -2.33 -3.05
N ILE A 107 -7.71 -3.18 -3.36
CA ILE A 107 -7.57 -3.76 -4.71
C ILE A 107 -7.58 -5.28 -4.59
N ALA A 108 -8.35 -5.94 -5.46
CA ALA A 108 -8.67 -7.36 -5.35
C ALA A 108 -7.43 -8.25 -5.55
N ASP A 109 -6.63 -7.97 -6.59
CA ASP A 109 -5.38 -8.67 -6.87
C ASP A 109 -4.37 -8.53 -5.72
N THR A 110 -4.16 -7.31 -5.24
CA THR A 110 -3.21 -6.98 -4.18
C THR A 110 -3.64 -7.60 -2.86
N THR A 111 -4.95 -7.68 -2.61
CA THR A 111 -5.49 -8.41 -1.46
C THR A 111 -5.22 -9.91 -1.56
N ALA A 112 -5.33 -10.51 -2.76
CA ALA A 112 -5.04 -11.92 -2.97
C ALA A 112 -3.54 -12.25 -2.83
N GLU A 113 -2.66 -11.46 -3.46
CA GLU A 113 -1.21 -11.70 -3.40
C GLU A 113 -0.63 -11.39 -2.01
N CYS A 114 -1.11 -10.36 -1.30
CA CYS A 114 -0.75 -10.13 0.11
C CYS A 114 -1.25 -11.26 1.04
N LEU A 115 -2.45 -11.80 0.81
CA LEU A 115 -2.96 -12.94 1.59
C LEU A 115 -2.13 -14.21 1.36
N LYS A 116 -1.80 -14.51 0.10
CA LYS A 116 -0.96 -15.63 -0.33
C LYS A 116 0.46 -15.51 0.22
N PHE A 117 1.03 -14.30 0.20
CA PHE A 117 2.29 -13.95 0.88
C PHE A 117 2.26 -14.34 2.38
N MET A 118 1.21 -13.96 3.12
CA MET A 118 1.10 -14.23 4.56
C MET A 118 1.00 -15.74 4.84
N GLN A 119 0.30 -16.49 3.99
CA GLN A 119 0.22 -17.95 4.07
C GLN A 119 1.60 -18.60 3.83
N VAL A 120 2.29 -18.23 2.75
CA VAL A 120 3.60 -18.81 2.39
C VAL A 120 4.69 -18.50 3.43
N GLN A 121 4.73 -17.29 3.97
CA GLN A 121 5.65 -16.95 5.08
C GLN A 121 5.41 -17.83 6.32
N THR A 122 4.15 -18.17 6.62
CA THR A 122 3.81 -19.05 7.75
C THR A 122 4.33 -20.48 7.55
N MET A 123 4.32 -20.99 6.32
CA MET A 123 4.82 -22.35 6.00
C MET A 123 6.34 -22.49 6.06
N HIS A 124 7.08 -21.38 5.94
CA HIS A 124 8.55 -21.34 5.99
C HIS A 124 9.12 -20.80 7.31
N ALA A 125 8.27 -20.68 8.34
CA ALA A 125 8.66 -20.29 9.70
C ALA A 125 9.07 -21.47 10.61
N HIS A 126 9.27 -22.65 10.01
CA HIS A 126 9.63 -23.93 10.64
C HIS A 126 10.78 -24.59 9.87
#